data_AF-A0A661CJL2-F1
#
_entry.id   AF-A0A661CJL2-F1
#
_cell.length_a   1.000
_cell.length_b   1.000
_cell.length_c   1.000
_cell.angle_alpha   90.00
_cell.angle_beta   90.00
_cell.angle_gamma   90.00
#
_symmetry.space_group_name_H-M   'P 1'
#
loop_
_entity.id
_entity.type
_entity.pdbx_description
1 polymer ?
#
loop_
_entity_poly.entity_id
_entity_poly.type
_entity_poly.pdbx_seq_one_letter_code
_entity_poly.pdbx_strand_id
1 'polypeptide(L)' 'MRQFTVKSPIAPANFIDSGQSLGSFSSTSVTLGDLDGDGDLDAWVANLSQANRVWLNDGSGTFTDSG' A
#
# COMPACT_ATOMS: atom_id res chain seq x y z
N MET A 1 20.03 3.38 -30.67
CA MET A 1 19.59 2.77 -29.39
C MET A 1 20.39 3.44 -28.29
N ARG A 2 19.74 4.23 -27.42
CA ARG A 2 20.43 5.04 -26.41
C ARG A 2 20.68 4.21 -25.15
N GLN A 3 21.92 4.23 -24.69
CA GLN A 3 22.39 3.57 -23.48
C GLN A 3 21.79 4.29 -22.26
N PHE A 4 21.16 3.53 -21.35
CA PHE A 4 20.82 4.01 -20.01
C PHE A 4 21.89 3.48 -19.05
N THR A 5 22.67 4.39 -18.47
CA THR A 5 23.63 4.08 -17.41
C THR A 5 22.94 4.25 -16.06
N VAL A 6 22.71 3.15 -15.33
CA VAL A 6 22.26 3.22 -13.93
C VAL A 6 23.46 3.63 -13.07
N LYS A 7 23.37 4.80 -12.42
CA LYS A 7 24.26 5.17 -11.32
C LYS A 7 23.64 4.68 -10.02
N SER A 8 24.45 3.96 -9.24
CA SER A 8 24.21 3.42 -7.89
C SER A 8 23.46 2.08 -7.84
N PRO A 9 24.00 1.07 -7.12
CA PRO A 9 23.29 -0.18 -6.88
C PRO A 9 22.10 0.12 -5.98
N ILE A 10 20.89 -0.03 -6.50
CA ILE A 10 19.69 -0.06 -5.67
C ILE A 10 19.85 -1.31 -4.83
N ALA A 11 20.08 -1.16 -3.51
CA ALA A 11 20.02 -2.30 -2.61
C ALA A 11 18.67 -3.02 -2.85
N PRO A 12 18.64 -4.36 -2.85
CA PRO A 12 17.37 -5.06 -3.03
C PRO A 12 16.36 -4.53 -2.01
N ALA A 13 15.17 -4.16 -2.50
CA ALA A 13 14.09 -3.75 -1.62
C ALA A 13 13.77 -4.93 -0.68
N ASN A 14 13.80 -4.68 0.62
CA ASN A 14 13.40 -5.66 1.61
C ASN A 14 11.90 -5.62 1.75
N PHE A 15 11.22 -6.70 1.35
CA PHE A 15 9.83 -6.91 1.71
C PHE A 15 9.80 -7.49 3.12
N ILE A 16 9.19 -6.76 4.04
CA ILE A 16 9.06 -7.13 5.45
C ILE A 16 7.58 -7.22 5.76
N ASP A 17 7.17 -8.30 6.43
CA ASP A 17 5.85 -8.39 7.04
C ASP A 17 5.82 -7.46 8.26
N SER A 18 5.01 -6.40 8.20
CA SER A 18 4.86 -5.44 9.31
C SER A 18 4.11 -6.03 10.50
N GLY A 19 3.41 -7.16 10.33
CA GLY A 19 2.50 -7.72 11.32
C GLY A 19 1.21 -6.92 11.52
N GLN A 20 0.99 -5.88 10.71
CA GLN A 20 -0.21 -5.06 10.77
C GLN A 20 -1.43 -5.80 10.20
N SER A 21 -2.56 -5.78 10.91
CA SER A 21 -3.84 -6.23 10.38
C SER A 21 -4.65 -5.05 9.84
N LEU A 22 -5.12 -5.16 8.60
CA LEU A 22 -6.01 -4.18 7.98
C LEU A 22 -7.48 -4.56 8.20
N GLY A 23 -7.93 -4.41 9.46
CA GLY A 23 -9.30 -4.73 9.88
C GLY A 23 -9.49 -6.21 10.23
N SER A 24 -10.75 -6.63 10.35
CA SER A 24 -11.15 -8.00 10.76
C SER A 24 -12.29 -8.58 9.92
N PHE A 25 -12.60 -7.97 8.78
CA PHE A 25 -13.68 -8.38 7.88
C PHE A 25 -13.23 -9.46 6.90
N SER A 26 -14.21 -10.11 6.26
CA SER A 26 -13.93 -11.01 5.14
C SER A 26 -13.67 -10.18 3.88
N SER A 27 -12.39 -9.96 3.56
CA SER A 27 -11.98 -9.20 2.39
C SER A 27 -11.74 -10.11 1.18
N THR A 28 -12.10 -9.63 -0.01
CA THR A 28 -12.00 -10.42 -1.26
C THR A 28 -11.02 -9.82 -2.27
N SER A 29 -10.68 -8.54 -2.13
CA SER A 29 -9.75 -7.86 -3.05
C SER A 29 -9.09 -6.64 -2.39
N VAL A 30 -7.92 -6.28 -2.89
CA VAL A 30 -7.19 -5.07 -2.55
C VAL A 30 -6.67 -4.43 -3.83
N THR A 31 -6.73 -3.09 -3.91
CA THR A 31 -6.02 -2.31 -4.92
C THR A 31 -5.25 -1.17 -4.26
N LEU A 32 -4.14 -0.76 -4.89
CA LEU A 32 -3.26 0.28 -4.38
C LEU A 32 -3.32 1.52 -5.28
N GLY A 33 -3.33 2.70 -4.66
CA GLY A 33 -3.30 3.98 -5.35
C GLY A 33 -3.06 5.11 -4.35
N ASP A 34 -2.55 6.24 -4.81
CA ASP A 34 -2.42 7.46 -4.02
C ASP A 34 -3.80 8.14 -3.93
N LEU A 35 -4.46 8.04 -2.78
CA LEU A 35 -5.84 8.46 -2.57
C LEU A 35 -5.95 9.80 -1.85
N ASP A 36 -4.93 10.21 -1.10
CA ASP A 36 -4.90 11.49 -0.39
C ASP A 36 -3.94 12.54 -1.01
N GLY A 37 -3.13 12.14 -1.99
CA GLY A 37 -2.29 13.02 -2.80
C GLY A 37 -0.93 13.31 -2.18
N ASP A 38 -0.44 12.50 -1.24
CA ASP A 38 0.86 12.68 -0.59
C ASP A 38 2.03 11.99 -1.32
N GLY A 39 1.71 11.16 -2.31
CA GLY A 39 2.67 10.47 -3.17
C GLY A 39 3.04 9.07 -2.71
N ASP A 40 2.49 8.59 -1.59
CA ASP A 40 2.60 7.21 -1.14
C ASP A 40 1.38 6.38 -1.58
N LEU A 41 1.56 5.06 -1.69
CA LEU A 41 0.46 4.17 -2.09
C LEU A 41 -0.42 3.84 -0.88
N ASP A 42 -1.71 4.15 -0.99
CA ASP A 42 -2.77 3.74 -0.08
C ASP A 42 -3.43 2.44 -0.54
N ALA A 43 -4.23 1.83 0.34
CA ALA A 43 -4.97 0.61 0.04
C ALA A 43 -6.49 0.79 0.08
N TRP A 44 -7.17 0.38 -0.98
CA TRP A 44 -8.62 0.20 -1.00
C TRP A 44 -8.96 -1.29 -0.91
N VAL A 45 -9.72 -1.67 0.12
CA VAL A 45 -10.03 -3.06 0.47
C VAL A 45 -11.51 -3.34 0.27
N ALA A 46 -11.82 -4.31 -0.59
CA ALA A 46 -13.17 -4.79 -0.83
C ALA A 46 -13.57 -5.80 0.24
N ASN A 47 -14.64 -5.51 0.99
CA ASN A 47 -15.17 -6.37 2.05
C ASN A 47 -16.47 -7.03 1.62
N LEU A 48 -16.64 -8.29 2.00
CA LEU A 48 -17.85 -9.06 1.79
C LEU A 48 -18.85 -8.75 2.92
N SER A 49 -20.05 -8.28 2.56
CA SER A 49 -21.14 -8.00 3.51
C SER A 49 -20.83 -6.92 4.57
N GLN A 50 -19.75 -6.16 4.39
CA GLN A 50 -19.40 -4.96 5.16
C GLN A 50 -19.03 -3.83 4.20
N ALA A 51 -18.92 -2.60 4.71
CA ALA A 51 -18.42 -1.48 3.91
C ALA A 51 -16.97 -1.74 3.47
N ASN A 52 -16.64 -1.34 2.25
CA ASN A 52 -15.25 -1.29 1.79
C ASN A 52 -14.48 -0.25 2.60
N ARG A 53 -13.17 -0.45 2.75
CA ARG A 53 -12.31 0.41 3.56
C ARG A 53 -11.20 1.03 2.72
N VAL A 54 -10.83 2.26 3.08
CA VAL A 54 -9.61 2.91 2.63
C VAL A 54 -8.64 2.95 3.80
N TRP A 55 -7.39 2.61 3.52
CA TRP A 55 -6.30 2.60 4.48
C TRP A 55 -5.21 3.52 3.95
N LEU A 56 -4.96 4.61 4.66
CA LEU A 56 -3.95 5.62 4.28
C LEU A 56 -2.58 5.20 4.78
N ASN A 57 -1.57 5.25 3.92
CA ASN A 57 -0.18 4.90 4.25
C ASN A 57 0.61 6.16 4.62
N ASP A 58 1.36 6.14 5.72
CA ASP A 58 2.18 7.29 6.15
C ASP A 58 3.58 7.37 5.47
N GLY A 59 3.77 6.66 4.35
CA GLY A 59 5.05 6.52 3.66
C GLY A 59 6.08 5.61 4.35
N SER A 60 5.82 5.19 5.59
CA SER A 60 6.66 4.23 6.34
C SER A 60 6.13 2.79 6.27
N GLY A 61 4.99 2.59 5.58
CA GLY A 61 4.30 1.31 5.51
C GLY A 61 3.33 1.08 6.67
N THR A 62 2.99 2.12 7.43
CA THR A 62 1.95 2.05 8.47
C THR A 62 0.64 2.58 7.89
N PHE A 63 -0.38 1.73 7.91
CA PHE A 63 -1.68 2.04 7.31
C PHE A 63 -2.72 2.45 8.37
N THR A 64 -3.56 3.45 8.11
CA THR A 64 -4.63 3.88 9.05
C THR A 64 -5.99 3.82 8.37
N ASP A 65 -6.99 3.19 9.01
CA ASP A 65 -8.39 3.18 8.51
C ASP A 65 -8.92 4.62 8.48
N SER A 66 -9.37 5.07 7.30
CA SER A 66 -9.86 6.43 7.11
C SER A 66 -11.33 6.63 7.52
N GLY A 67 -12.09 5.55 7.80
CA GLY A 67 -13.51 5.65 8.21
C GLY A 67 -14.42 4.49 7.81
#